data_AF-A0A972U3J7-F1
#
_entry.id   AF-A0A972U3J7-F1
#
_cell.length_a   1.000
_cell.length_b   1.000
_cell.length_c   1.000
_cell.angle_alpha   90.00
_cell.angle_beta   90.00
_cell.angle_gamma   90.00
#
_symmetry.space_group_name_H-M   'P 1'
#
loop_
_entity.id
_entity.type
_entity.pdbx_description
1 polymer ?
#
loop_
_entity_poly.entity_id
_entity_poly.type
_entity_poly.pdbx_seq_one_letter_code
_entity_poly.pdbx_strand_id
1 'polypeptide(L)'
;MNLEQEILLPDNTDLPTAYNVELSFRLDEDALTSRTRRLDLVRREITQIQTRDDRLMSWQLTHAGTSGWVYVTAVVVASAPGEVAGLTEDWMRRAIAAANTGCTTSARLPRQRNESFTCFDTVTAQVSASW
;
A
#
# COMPACT_ATOMS: atom_id res chain seq x y z
N MET A 1 39.58 12.92 -40.18
CA MET A 1 38.27 12.39 -39.77
C MET A 1 38.44 11.84 -38.38
N ASN A 2 37.75 12.38 -37.38
CA ASN A 2 37.72 11.79 -36.05
C ASN A 2 36.48 10.89 -35.98
N LEU A 3 36.65 9.69 -35.43
CA LEU A 3 35.54 8.81 -35.09
C LEU A 3 35.21 9.09 -33.62
N GLU A 4 34.18 9.90 -33.39
CA GLU A 4 33.63 10.07 -32.05
C GLU A 4 32.88 8.77 -31.71
N GLN A 5 33.54 7.89 -30.96
CA GLN A 5 32.93 6.67 -30.45
C GLN A 5 31.98 7.07 -29.31
N GLU A 6 30.70 7.18 -29.64
CA GLU A 6 29.64 7.45 -28.67
C GLU A 6 29.53 6.26 -27.70
N ILE A 7 30.11 6.42 -26.51
CA ILE A 7 30.05 5.40 -25.46
C ILE A 7 28.65 5.44 -24.85
N LEU A 8 27.74 4.65 -25.42
CA LEU A 8 26.48 4.28 -24.78
C LEU A 8 26.82 3.59 -23.45
N LEU A 9 26.72 4.34 -22.35
CA LEU A 9 26.69 3.75 -21.03
C LEU A 9 25.46 2.83 -20.94
N PRO A 10 25.57 1.63 -20.33
CA PRO A 10 24.41 0.79 -20.10
C PRO A 10 23.41 1.55 -19.23
N ASP A 11 22.15 1.61 -19.67
CA ASP A 11 21.08 2.20 -18.88
C ASP A 11 20.80 1.27 -17.68
N ASN A 12 21.17 1.70 -16.47
CA ASN A 12 21.13 0.88 -15.25
C ASN A 12 19.74 0.94 -14.57
N THR A 13 18.72 1.44 -15.25
CA THR A 13 17.38 1.71 -14.72
C THR A 13 16.57 0.48 -14.29
N ASP A 14 16.90 -0.73 -14.78
CA ASP A 14 16.17 -1.96 -14.44
C ASP A 14 16.63 -2.64 -13.13
N LEU A 15 17.69 -2.16 -12.47
CA LEU A 15 18.22 -2.79 -11.25
C LEU A 15 17.22 -2.71 -10.08
N PRO A 16 16.81 -3.84 -9.48
CA PRO A 16 15.78 -3.87 -8.45
C PRO A 16 16.24 -3.11 -7.19
N THR A 17 15.50 -2.06 -6.87
CA THR A 17 15.79 -1.09 -5.81
C THR A 17 14.80 -1.26 -4.66
N ALA A 18 15.22 -0.98 -3.43
CA ALA A 18 14.36 -1.02 -2.24
C ALA A 18 13.72 0.36 -1.98
N TYR A 19 12.40 0.38 -1.87
CA TYR A 19 11.59 1.59 -1.68
C TYR A 19 10.87 1.52 -0.33
N ASN A 20 10.91 2.63 0.42
CA ASN A 20 10.11 2.80 1.64
C ASN A 20 8.72 3.34 1.25
N VAL A 21 7.66 2.70 1.72
CA VAL A 21 6.28 3.04 1.38
C VAL A 21 5.46 3.22 2.65
N GLU A 22 4.80 4.37 2.77
CA GLU A 22 3.77 4.60 3.78
C GLU A 22 2.37 4.54 3.15
N LEU A 23 1.50 3.74 3.75
CA LEU A 23 0.13 3.50 3.31
C LEU A 23 -0.82 3.73 4.48
N SER A 24 -1.99 4.31 4.24
CA SER A 24 -2.99 4.51 5.29
C SER A 24 -4.42 4.31 4.80
N PHE A 25 -5.27 3.78 5.68
CA PHE A 25 -6.68 3.50 5.43
C PHE A 25 -7.48 3.63 6.73
N ARG A 26 -8.80 3.72 6.64
CA ARG A 26 -9.67 3.86 7.81
C ARG A 26 -10.56 2.63 7.98
N LEU A 27 -10.49 2.02 9.16
CA LEU A 27 -11.52 1.12 9.66
C LEU A 27 -12.65 1.98 10.25
N ASP A 28 -13.89 1.66 9.91
CA ASP A 28 -15.06 2.35 10.44
C ASP A 28 -15.23 2.17 11.96
N GLU A 29 -16.19 2.90 12.53
CA GLU A 29 -16.53 2.85 13.96
C GLU A 29 -17.40 1.65 14.32
N ASP A 30 -16.82 0.45 14.15
CA ASP A 30 -17.31 -0.76 14.82
C ASP A 30 -16.96 -0.76 16.32
N ALA A 31 -17.66 -1.60 17.09
CA ALA A 31 -17.28 -1.98 18.44
C ALA A 31 -15.83 -2.52 18.50
N LEU A 32 -15.14 -2.28 19.61
CA LEU A 32 -13.70 -2.52 19.75
C LEU A 32 -13.27 -3.97 19.43
N THR A 33 -14.08 -4.98 19.82
CA THR A 33 -13.86 -6.39 19.49
C THR A 33 -13.83 -6.66 17.99
N SER A 34 -14.73 -6.02 17.23
CA SER A 34 -14.73 -6.10 15.76
C SER A 34 -13.50 -5.41 15.19
N ARG A 35 -13.13 -4.22 15.68
CA ARG A 35 -11.93 -3.51 15.24
C ARG A 35 -10.65 -4.35 15.42
N THR A 36 -10.47 -5.00 16.57
CA THR A 36 -9.35 -5.93 16.81
C THR A 36 -9.35 -7.08 15.80
N ARG A 37 -10.48 -7.80 15.64
CA ARG A 37 -10.60 -8.90 14.67
C ARG A 37 -10.26 -8.46 13.24
N ARG A 38 -10.67 -7.25 12.83
CA ARG A 38 -10.37 -6.69 11.51
C ARG A 38 -8.89 -6.38 11.35
N LEU A 39 -8.23 -5.83 12.37
CA LEU A 39 -6.78 -5.62 12.38
C LEU A 39 -6.00 -6.95 12.29
N ASP A 40 -6.45 -8.01 12.96
CA ASP A 40 -5.83 -9.34 12.87
C ASP A 40 -5.97 -9.96 11.46
N LEU A 41 -7.11 -9.73 10.80
CA LEU A 41 -7.34 -10.14 9.40
C LEU A 41 -6.43 -9.36 8.43
N VAL A 42 -6.23 -8.05 8.63
CA VAL A 42 -5.25 -7.26 7.86
C VAL A 42 -3.84 -7.82 8.06
N ARG A 43 -3.40 -8.01 9.31
CA ARG A 43 -2.07 -8.57 9.63
C ARG A 43 -1.85 -9.92 8.94
N ARG A 44 -2.84 -10.82 9.03
CA ARG A 44 -2.78 -12.16 8.42
C ARG A 44 -2.69 -12.13 6.90
N GLU A 45 -3.36 -11.19 6.22
CA GLU A 45 -3.26 -11.07 4.77
C GLU A 45 -1.93 -10.45 4.32
N ILE A 46 -1.39 -9.46 5.05
CA ILE A 46 -0.05 -8.91 4.73
C ILE A 46 1.05 -9.97 4.98
N THR A 47 0.96 -10.78 6.04
CA THR A 47 1.85 -11.95 6.21
C THR A 47 1.74 -12.94 5.03
N GLN A 48 0.52 -13.22 4.53
CA GLN A 48 0.35 -14.10 3.36
C GLN A 48 0.87 -13.47 2.05
N ILE A 49 0.87 -12.14 1.93
CA ILE A 49 1.49 -11.43 0.82
C ILE A 49 3.01 -11.61 0.89
N GLN A 50 3.63 -11.29 2.03
CA GLN A 50 5.06 -11.48 2.27
C GLN A 50 5.53 -12.95 2.10
N THR A 51 4.64 -13.93 2.34
CA THR A 51 4.94 -15.36 2.13
C THR A 51 4.83 -15.80 0.66
N ARG A 52 4.23 -14.99 -0.22
CA ARG A 52 3.96 -15.32 -1.64
C ARG A 52 4.66 -14.39 -2.64
N ASP A 53 5.05 -13.19 -2.21
CA ASP A 53 5.64 -12.13 -3.03
C ASP A 53 6.86 -11.61 -2.27
N ASP A 54 8.04 -12.08 -2.68
CA ASP A 54 9.32 -11.83 -2.02
C ASP A 54 9.78 -10.37 -2.11
N ARG A 55 9.18 -9.59 -3.02
CA ARG A 55 9.36 -8.14 -3.09
C ARG A 55 8.95 -7.41 -1.80
N LEU A 56 8.07 -7.98 -0.96
CA LEU A 56 7.73 -7.39 0.34
C LEU A 56 8.76 -7.78 1.42
N MET A 57 9.90 -7.09 1.42
CA MET A 57 11.01 -7.34 2.37
C MET A 57 10.57 -7.24 3.84
N SER A 58 9.86 -6.17 4.21
CA SER A 58 9.39 -5.96 5.58
C SER A 58 8.16 -5.06 5.63
N TRP A 59 7.42 -5.12 6.73
CA TRP A 59 6.28 -4.25 6.99
C TRP A 59 6.00 -4.10 8.50
N GLN A 60 5.33 -3.01 8.86
CA GLN A 60 4.82 -2.77 10.20
C GLN A 60 3.42 -2.15 10.11
N LEU A 61 2.50 -2.65 10.94
CA LEU A 61 1.15 -2.10 11.08
C LEU A 61 0.99 -1.38 12.42
N THR A 62 0.68 -0.09 12.34
CA THR A 62 0.46 0.85 13.45
C THR A 62 -0.97 1.41 13.38
N HIS A 63 -1.63 1.64 14.52
CA HIS A 63 -3.04 2.05 14.57
C HIS A 63 -3.24 3.26 15.50
N ALA A 64 -3.87 4.32 14.99
CA ALA A 64 -4.04 5.59 15.69
C ALA A 64 -5.30 5.63 16.59
N GLY A 65 -5.32 4.75 17.59
CA GLY A 65 -6.22 4.82 18.74
C GLY A 65 -7.72 4.82 18.39
N THR A 66 -8.43 5.86 18.81
CA THR A 66 -9.90 5.96 18.60
C THR A 66 -10.29 6.26 17.15
N SER A 67 -9.43 6.96 16.39
CA SER A 67 -9.76 7.52 15.06
C SER A 67 -10.12 6.51 13.97
N GLY A 68 -9.73 5.24 14.14
CA GLY A 68 -9.90 4.17 13.16
C GLY A 68 -8.85 4.16 12.05
N TRP A 69 -7.90 5.13 12.03
CA TRP A 69 -6.80 5.13 11.06
C TRP A 69 -5.80 4.01 11.36
N VAL A 70 -5.48 3.26 10.31
CA VAL A 70 -4.44 2.24 10.28
C VAL A 70 -3.37 2.69 9.29
N TYR A 71 -2.13 2.60 9.73
CA TYR A 71 -0.93 2.92 8.97
C TYR A 71 -0.14 1.63 8.75
N VAL A 72 0.29 1.41 7.52
CA VAL A 72 1.18 0.32 7.14
C VAL A 72 2.42 0.97 6.54
N THR A 73 3.57 0.79 7.18
CA THR A 73 4.86 1.08 6.57
C THR A 73 5.41 -0.23 5.98
N ALA A 74 6.05 -0.15 4.82
CA ALA A 74 6.58 -1.31 4.12
C ALA A 74 7.90 -0.98 3.40
N VAL A 75 8.77 -1.98 3.27
CA VAL A 75 9.94 -1.95 2.38
C VAL A 75 9.67 -2.89 1.21
N VAL A 76 9.67 -2.34 0.00
CA VAL A 76 9.28 -3.04 -1.23
C VAL A 76 10.44 -3.02 -2.23
N VAL A 77 10.78 -4.15 -2.83
CA VAL A 77 11.77 -4.25 -3.90
C VAL A 77 11.06 -4.26 -5.26
N ALA A 78 11.50 -3.42 -6.18
CA ALA A 78 10.89 -3.27 -7.52
C ALA A 78 11.92 -2.70 -8.50
N SER A 79 11.66 -2.76 -9.81
CA SER A 79 12.51 -2.07 -10.80
C SER A 79 12.10 -0.61 -11.03
N ALA A 80 10.86 -0.21 -10.68
CA ALA A 80 10.40 1.16 -10.87
C ALA A 80 9.43 1.66 -9.79
N PRO A 81 9.39 2.98 -9.48
CA PRO A 81 8.42 3.57 -8.54
C PRO A 81 6.95 3.30 -8.89
N GLY A 82 6.63 3.20 -10.18
CA GLY A 82 5.27 2.88 -10.65
C GLY A 82 4.85 1.43 -10.36
N GLU A 83 5.80 0.48 -10.36
CA GLU A 83 5.55 -0.89 -9.95
C GLU A 83 5.21 -0.95 -8.45
N VAL A 84 6.00 -0.27 -7.62
CA VAL A 84 5.76 -0.17 -6.15
C VAL A 84 4.35 0.33 -5.85
N ALA A 85 3.91 1.39 -6.53
CA ALA A 85 2.56 1.95 -6.35
C ALA A 85 1.46 0.93 -6.71
N GLY A 86 1.59 0.23 -7.84
CA GLY A 86 0.63 -0.81 -8.26
C GLY A 86 0.58 -2.00 -7.29
N LEU A 87 1.74 -2.54 -6.92
CA LEU A 87 1.86 -3.64 -5.97
C LEU A 87 1.23 -3.30 -4.63
N THR A 88 1.59 -2.14 -4.08
CA THR A 88 1.11 -1.73 -2.75
C THR A 88 -0.38 -1.38 -2.75
N GLU A 89 -0.95 -0.84 -3.83
CA GLU A 89 -2.41 -0.67 -3.93
C GLU A 89 -3.13 -2.03 -3.95
N ASP A 90 -2.69 -2.99 -4.78
CA ASP A 90 -3.31 -4.32 -4.88
C ASP A 90 -3.18 -5.13 -3.58
N TRP A 91 -2.02 -5.06 -2.91
CA TRP A 91 -1.80 -5.65 -1.59
C TRP A 91 -2.72 -5.05 -0.52
N MET A 92 -2.88 -3.72 -0.50
CA MET A 92 -3.81 -3.06 0.42
C MET A 92 -5.27 -3.37 0.11
N ARG A 93 -5.65 -3.45 -1.18
CA ARG A 93 -7.01 -3.82 -1.62
C ARG A 93 -7.36 -5.23 -1.14
N ARG A 94 -6.42 -6.17 -1.22
CA ARG A 94 -6.55 -7.54 -0.64
C ARG A 94 -6.66 -7.51 0.88
N ALA A 95 -5.77 -6.79 1.57
CA ALA A 95 -5.78 -6.74 3.04
C ALA A 95 -7.07 -6.12 3.61
N ILE A 96 -7.64 -5.13 2.93
CA ILE A 96 -8.94 -4.52 3.27
C ILE A 96 -10.10 -5.46 2.94
N ALA A 97 -10.07 -6.19 1.82
CA ALA A 97 -11.06 -7.22 1.51
C ALA A 97 -11.07 -8.36 2.56
N ALA A 98 -9.90 -8.80 3.01
CA ALA A 98 -9.75 -9.75 4.12
C ALA A 98 -10.35 -9.17 5.42
N ALA A 99 -10.09 -7.90 5.74
CA ALA A 99 -10.65 -7.19 6.89
C ALA A 99 -12.17 -6.96 6.82
N ASN A 100 -12.78 -7.07 5.63
CA ASN A 100 -14.22 -6.99 5.42
C ASN A 100 -14.89 -8.38 5.38
N THR A 101 -14.11 -9.47 5.42
CA THR A 101 -14.63 -10.85 5.32
C THR A 101 -15.36 -11.25 6.61
N GLY A 102 -16.69 -11.09 6.58
CA GLY A 102 -17.59 -11.34 7.72
C GLY A 102 -17.96 -10.10 8.55
N CYS A 103 -17.78 -8.89 8.00
CA CYS A 103 -18.31 -7.64 8.55
C CYS A 103 -19.28 -6.99 7.56
N THR A 104 -20.41 -6.44 8.05
CA THR A 104 -21.36 -5.67 7.25
C THR A 104 -20.92 -4.21 7.03
N THR A 105 -19.96 -3.72 7.82
CA THR A 105 -19.32 -2.39 7.74
C THR A 105 -18.00 -2.49 6.98
N SER A 106 -17.88 -1.83 5.82
CA SER A 106 -16.75 -2.02 4.89
C SER A 106 -15.72 -0.89 4.98
N ALA A 107 -14.48 -1.23 5.36
CA ALA A 107 -13.39 -0.26 5.50
C ALA A 107 -13.02 0.39 4.16
N ARG A 108 -12.62 1.67 4.22
CA ARG A 108 -12.43 2.55 3.06
C ARG A 108 -11.06 3.23 3.03
N LEU A 109 -10.73 3.72 1.84
CA LEU A 109 -9.58 4.57 1.49
C LEU A 109 -10.11 5.99 1.04
N PRO A 110 -9.38 7.15 1.13
CA PRO A 110 -9.98 8.51 1.23
C PRO A 110 -10.95 9.28 0.25
N ARG A 111 -10.72 10.03 -0.87
CA ARG A 111 -9.78 10.16 -2.03
C ARG A 111 -8.82 11.39 -2.08
N GLN A 112 -7.82 11.29 -2.97
CA GLN A 112 -6.94 12.40 -3.41
C GLN A 112 -7.76 13.47 -4.13
N ARG A 113 -7.47 14.75 -3.86
CA ARG A 113 -8.36 15.86 -4.22
C ARG A 113 -8.62 15.99 -5.73
N ASN A 114 -9.89 15.89 -6.11
CA ASN A 114 -10.61 16.98 -6.77
C ASN A 114 -12.13 16.81 -6.56
N GLU A 115 -12.89 17.89 -6.72
CA GLU A 115 -14.24 18.02 -6.16
C GLU A 115 -15.35 17.58 -7.11
N SER A 116 -16.28 16.74 -6.63
CA SER A 116 -17.71 16.69 -7.01
C SER A 116 -18.44 15.63 -6.17
N PHE A 117 -19.60 15.97 -5.61
CA PHE A 117 -20.31 15.11 -4.65
C PHE A 117 -21.60 14.52 -5.25
N THR A 118 -21.62 13.23 -5.59
CA THR A 118 -22.86 12.47 -5.90
C THR A 118 -22.65 10.96 -5.85
N CYS A 119 -23.02 10.33 -4.73
CA CYS A 119 -23.27 8.88 -4.54
C CYS A 119 -22.26 7.84 -5.10
N PHE A 120 -21.02 8.23 -5.38
CA PHE A 120 -19.91 7.33 -5.74
C PHE A 120 -18.72 7.60 -4.81
N ASP A 121 -18.71 6.92 -3.66
CA ASP A 121 -17.64 7.04 -2.68
C ASP A 121 -16.30 6.55 -3.24
N THR A 122 -15.24 7.31 -2.97
CA THR A 122 -14.06 7.35 -3.83
C THR A 122 -12.76 7.36 -2.99
N VAL A 123 -11.67 6.79 -3.50
CA VAL A 123 -10.55 6.19 -2.72
C VAL A 123 -9.15 6.84 -2.93
N THR A 124 -8.34 7.04 -1.87
CA THR A 124 -6.90 7.45 -1.95
C THR A 124 -5.96 6.33 -1.51
N ALA A 125 -4.80 6.22 -2.13
CA ALA A 125 -3.57 6.02 -1.37
C ALA A 125 -2.80 7.35 -1.36
N GLN A 126 -2.39 7.86 -0.20
CA GLN A 126 -1.38 8.93 -0.16
C GLN A 126 -0.02 8.24 -0.03
N VAL A 127 0.54 7.88 -1.18
CA VAL A 127 1.86 7.24 -1.27
C VAL A 127 2.93 8.31 -1.07
N SER A 128 3.36 8.50 0.18
CA SER A 128 4.53 9.30 0.52
C SER A 128 5.79 8.46 0.28
N ALA A 129 6.35 8.53 -0.93
CA ALA A 129 7.69 8.03 -1.20
C ALA A 129 8.71 9.12 -0.82
N SER A 130 9.44 8.88 0.27
CA SER A 130 10.58 9.71 0.67
C SER A 130 11.81 9.26 -0.11
N TRP A 131 12.31 10.14 -0.99
CA TRP A 131 13.48 9.95 -1.85
C TRP A 131 14.73 10.56 -1.21
#